data_AF-A0AAV6HNK8-F1
#
_entry.id   AF-A0AAV6HNK8-F1
#
_cell.length_a   1.000
_cell.length_b   1.000
_cell.length_c   1.000
_cell.angle_alpha   90.00
_cell.angle_beta   90.00
_cell.angle_gamma   90.00
#
_symmetry.space_group_name_H-M   'P 1'
#
loop_
_entity.id
_entity.type
_entity.pdbx_description
1 polymer ?
#
loop_
_entity_poly.entity_id
_entity_poly.type
_entity_poly.pdbx_seq_one_letter_code
_entity_poly.pdbx_strand_id
1 'polypeptide(L)'
;MASQSSIQFIDAALFFPTTFPLSYTDPDQKWLIRSHLFSLLQNFPFFRPSMGVFIHNDGATANLLNATGDLQVSRSTPPVPLTIWLHENYPHVAPIVLVSSNSMYPIQRDNPFVDPSGATTSPYLQSWFHPKSNLFDLVHNLVKIFSHNHPLFHNSNLSTLSHPSLVSKMEAMDRLSCTLHYDLMAFRAQSDEEIESSSALQGEMTKRVDITRNMIVGLEHEKSKLKRRVKELTEQGDVLMNWLRVHSRRCDDEGEDGFECVDEASKAVLDCLAKDMALEDLMYALDKAIEQGVVPFGAYIRQVRVLAREQFSHRAMITPHKATHKMKIWDWIVVLSISFCLFASGSFSIDDFRRPFPIVEPDPGHTKLRISREGLEAIERIQNPIAAVAVIGPYRSGKSFLLNQLLSLSCYEGFGVGHMRDTKTKGVWVWGTPVELDIDGVKTSVIYLDTEGFESIGKSNVYDDRIFALATVLSSVLVYNLPETIREADISRLSFAVELAEEFYGRVKGQDIAFEPAKLVWLIQRDFLQGKSVKEMVDEALRRIPNSDG
;
A
#
# COMPACT_ATOMS: atom_id res chain seq x y z
N MET A 1 -17.29 42.42 -20.87
CA MET A 1 -15.85 42.76 -20.89
C MET A 1 -15.46 43.22 -19.50
N ALA A 2 -14.62 42.47 -18.79
CA ALA A 2 -14.09 42.91 -17.49
C ALA A 2 -13.36 44.25 -17.67
N SER A 3 -13.47 45.18 -16.72
CA SER A 3 -12.74 46.45 -16.81
C SER A 3 -11.24 46.17 -16.78
N GLN A 4 -10.47 46.84 -17.64
CA GLN A 4 -9.00 46.69 -17.70
C GLN A 4 -8.35 46.94 -16.32
N SER A 5 -8.97 47.79 -15.49
CA SER A 5 -8.58 48.06 -14.10
C SER A 5 -8.73 46.86 -13.15
N SER A 6 -9.75 46.01 -13.33
CA SER A 6 -9.99 44.87 -12.44
C SER A 6 -8.97 43.75 -12.66
N ILE A 7 -8.56 43.53 -13.90
CA ILE A 7 -7.53 42.55 -14.26
C ILE A 7 -6.16 43.02 -13.77
N GLN A 8 -5.84 44.30 -13.99
CA GLN A 8 -4.62 44.91 -13.47
C GLN A 8 -4.54 44.83 -11.94
N PHE A 9 -5.67 45.00 -11.24
CA PHE A 9 -5.74 44.82 -9.80
C PHE A 9 -5.44 43.37 -9.38
N ILE A 10 -6.06 42.37 -10.02
CA ILE A 10 -5.82 40.96 -9.70
C ILE A 10 -4.34 40.59 -9.93
N ASP A 11 -3.77 41.06 -11.04
CA ASP A 11 -2.37 40.80 -11.39
C ASP A 11 -1.44 41.47 -10.37
N ALA A 12 -1.70 42.73 -10.00
CA ALA A 12 -0.99 43.45 -8.94
C ALA A 12 -1.08 42.74 -7.58
N ALA A 13 -2.26 42.25 -7.22
CA ALA A 13 -2.52 41.57 -5.95
C ALA A 13 -1.80 40.23 -5.82
N LEU A 14 -1.77 39.41 -6.88
CA LEU A 14 -1.25 38.04 -6.83
C LEU A 14 0.26 37.96 -7.04
N PHE A 15 0.79 38.76 -7.98
CA PHE A 15 2.14 38.57 -8.52
C PHE A 15 3.11 39.69 -8.17
N PHE A 16 2.64 40.84 -7.70
CA PHE A 16 3.50 41.93 -7.27
C PHE A 16 3.52 42.06 -5.75
N PRO A 17 4.65 42.48 -5.16
CA PRO A 17 4.72 42.73 -3.73
C PRO A 17 3.81 43.91 -3.37
N THR A 18 2.74 43.64 -2.64
CA THR A 18 1.82 44.64 -2.08
C THR A 18 2.14 44.87 -0.61
N THR A 19 1.65 45.98 -0.05
CA THR A 19 1.70 46.23 1.40
C THR A 19 0.79 45.28 2.20
N PHE A 20 0.04 44.41 1.52
CA PHE A 20 -0.95 43.49 2.08
C PHE A 20 -0.76 42.09 1.47
N PRO A 21 0.20 41.28 1.97
CA PRO A 21 0.52 40.00 1.37
C PRO A 21 -0.63 38.99 1.55
N LEU A 22 -1.06 38.38 0.45
CA LEU A 22 -2.10 37.35 0.44
C LEU A 22 -1.58 36.01 0.94
N SER A 23 -2.47 35.20 1.52
CA SER A 23 -2.14 33.87 2.08
C SER A 23 -1.80 32.80 1.01
N TYR A 24 -1.88 33.11 -0.28
CA TYR A 24 -1.58 32.17 -1.37
C TYR A 24 -0.06 32.07 -1.60
N THR A 25 0.54 30.94 -1.24
CA THR A 25 1.99 30.72 -1.37
C THR A 25 2.40 30.08 -2.69
N ASP A 26 1.55 29.23 -3.26
CA ASP A 26 1.85 28.44 -4.46
C ASP A 26 1.66 29.27 -5.76
N PRO A 27 2.68 29.39 -6.63
CA PRO A 27 2.57 30.04 -7.93
C PRO A 27 1.47 29.47 -8.84
N ASP A 28 1.28 28.15 -8.86
CA ASP A 28 0.29 27.51 -9.74
C ASP A 28 -1.13 27.80 -9.25
N GLN A 29 -1.33 27.78 -7.93
CA GLN A 29 -2.55 28.22 -7.27
C GLN A 29 -2.92 29.66 -7.66
N LYS A 30 -1.95 30.59 -7.64
CA LYS A 30 -2.18 32.00 -8.04
C LYS A 30 -2.64 32.12 -9.48
N TRP A 31 -2.05 31.35 -10.40
CA TRP A 31 -2.48 31.32 -11.80
C TRP A 31 -3.91 30.80 -11.97
N LEU A 32 -4.29 29.77 -11.21
CA LEU A 32 -5.66 29.24 -11.21
C LEU A 32 -6.66 30.25 -10.65
N ILE A 33 -6.34 30.91 -9.53
CA ILE A 33 -7.15 31.98 -8.94
C ILE A 33 -7.38 33.09 -9.96
N ARG A 34 -6.30 33.56 -10.61
CA ARG A 34 -6.36 34.58 -11.66
C ARG A 34 -7.30 34.17 -12.79
N SER A 35 -7.16 32.94 -13.30
CA SER A 35 -7.98 32.40 -14.39
C SER A 35 -9.47 32.34 -14.01
N HIS A 36 -9.79 31.81 -12.83
CA HIS A 36 -11.17 31.64 -12.38
C HIS A 36 -11.84 33.00 -12.10
N LEU A 37 -11.13 33.95 -11.47
CA LEU A 37 -11.64 35.32 -11.28
C LEU A 37 -11.83 36.05 -12.61
N PHE A 38 -10.91 35.87 -13.57
CA PHE A 38 -11.06 36.45 -14.90
C PHE A 38 -12.32 35.94 -15.60
N SER A 39 -12.56 34.63 -15.59
CA SER A 39 -13.78 34.02 -16.15
C SER A 39 -15.05 34.55 -15.47
N LEU A 40 -15.03 34.70 -14.14
CA LEU A 40 -16.12 35.29 -13.37
C LEU A 40 -16.41 36.73 -13.83
N LEU A 41 -15.39 37.60 -13.88
CA LEU A 41 -15.55 39.02 -14.22
C LEU A 41 -15.93 39.25 -15.69
N GLN A 42 -15.58 38.34 -16.60
CA GLN A 42 -16.02 38.43 -18.00
C GLN A 42 -17.53 38.25 -18.14
N ASN A 43 -18.10 37.29 -17.41
CA ASN A 43 -19.50 36.91 -17.48
C ASN A 43 -20.39 37.73 -16.52
N PHE A 44 -19.83 38.15 -15.39
CA PHE A 44 -20.51 38.90 -14.34
C PHE A 44 -19.73 40.19 -14.02
N PRO A 45 -19.81 41.22 -14.87
CA PRO A 45 -18.95 42.42 -14.79
C PRO A 45 -19.28 43.36 -13.62
N PHE A 46 -20.32 43.08 -12.85
CA PHE A 46 -20.71 43.85 -11.66
C PHE A 46 -19.91 43.45 -10.41
N PHE A 47 -19.22 42.31 -10.44
CA PHE A 47 -18.27 41.98 -9.38
C PHE A 47 -17.02 42.85 -9.47
N ARG A 48 -16.53 43.28 -8.32
CA ARG A 48 -15.29 44.04 -8.17
C ARG A 48 -14.34 43.24 -7.30
N PRO A 49 -13.13 42.91 -7.79
CA PRO A 49 -12.13 42.24 -6.98
C PRO A 49 -11.61 43.21 -5.90
N SER A 50 -11.41 42.70 -4.69
CA SER A 50 -10.76 43.41 -3.60
C SER A 50 -9.94 42.43 -2.75
N MET A 51 -9.11 42.97 -1.85
CA MET A 51 -8.36 42.19 -0.86
C MET A 51 -8.82 42.60 0.53
N GLY A 52 -8.81 41.66 1.48
CA GLY A 52 -9.15 41.96 2.86
C GLY A 52 -8.71 40.87 3.83
N VAL A 53 -8.78 41.19 5.11
CA VAL A 53 -8.59 40.22 6.19
C VAL A 53 -9.91 39.49 6.39
N PHE A 54 -9.91 38.18 6.20
CA PHE A 54 -11.03 37.30 6.55
C PHE A 54 -10.78 36.70 7.92
N ILE A 55 -11.80 36.66 8.78
CA ILE A 55 -11.73 36.05 10.11
C ILE A 55 -12.54 34.75 10.05
N HIS A 56 -11.86 33.62 10.22
CA HIS A 56 -12.48 32.31 10.30
C HIS A 56 -13.23 32.13 11.61
N ASN A 57 -14.13 31.13 11.66
CA ASN A 57 -14.96 30.85 12.83
C ASN A 57 -14.16 30.46 14.09
N ASP A 58 -12.92 29.99 13.92
CA ASP A 58 -11.96 29.66 14.98
C ASP A 58 -11.15 30.87 15.47
N GLY A 59 -11.39 32.05 14.88
CA GLY A 59 -10.66 33.29 15.17
C GLY A 59 -9.37 33.48 14.38
N ALA A 60 -9.00 32.53 13.50
CA ALA A 60 -7.85 32.70 12.61
C ALA A 60 -8.10 33.80 11.57
N THR A 61 -7.09 34.59 11.26
CA THR A 61 -7.16 35.66 10.26
C THR A 61 -6.35 35.30 9.02
N ALA A 62 -6.94 35.42 7.83
CA ALA A 62 -6.28 35.19 6.55
C ALA A 62 -6.43 36.39 5.61
N ASN A 63 -5.36 36.75 4.90
CA ASN A 63 -5.39 37.81 3.91
C ASN A 63 -5.83 37.23 2.56
N LEU A 64 -7.09 37.43 2.20
CA LEU A 64 -7.71 36.74 1.08
C LEU A 64 -8.14 37.74 -0.01
N LEU A 65 -8.25 37.21 -1.22
CA LEU A 65 -8.92 37.87 -2.34
C LEU A 65 -10.42 37.62 -2.25
N ASN A 66 -11.21 38.63 -2.56
CA ASN A 66 -12.64 38.50 -2.71
C ASN A 66 -13.14 39.20 -3.97
N ALA A 67 -14.38 38.89 -4.33
CA ALA A 67 -15.13 39.57 -5.37
C ALA A 67 -16.48 39.98 -4.78
N THR A 68 -16.74 41.29 -4.71
CA THR A 68 -18.00 41.85 -4.19
C THR A 68 -18.81 42.47 -5.32
N GLY A 69 -20.10 42.20 -5.38
CA GLY A 69 -20.98 42.78 -6.39
C GLY A 69 -22.46 42.54 -6.12
N ASP A 70 -23.30 43.29 -6.82
CA ASP A 70 -24.75 43.18 -6.72
C ASP A 70 -25.29 42.24 -7.80
N LEU A 71 -25.65 41.02 -7.39
CA LEU A 71 -26.14 39.97 -8.27
C LEU A 71 -27.60 40.22 -8.65
N GLN A 72 -27.83 40.61 -9.91
CA GLN A 72 -29.18 40.72 -10.45
C GLN A 72 -29.73 39.34 -10.81
N VAL A 73 -30.79 38.92 -10.10
CA VAL A 73 -31.37 37.58 -10.28
C VAL A 73 -32.63 37.59 -11.15
N SER A 74 -33.53 38.55 -10.93
CA SER A 74 -34.72 38.79 -11.76
C SER A 74 -34.92 40.28 -11.96
N ARG A 75 -35.60 40.70 -13.03
CA ARG A 75 -35.92 42.13 -13.28
C ARG A 75 -36.90 42.72 -12.26
N SER A 76 -37.66 41.87 -11.58
CA SER A 76 -38.70 42.24 -10.61
C SER A 76 -38.27 42.16 -9.16
N THR A 77 -37.05 41.71 -8.88
CA THR A 77 -36.51 41.59 -7.51
C THR A 77 -35.31 42.52 -7.32
N PRO A 78 -35.05 42.99 -6.09
CA PRO A 78 -33.86 43.77 -5.80
C PRO A 78 -32.59 42.95 -6.09
N PRO A 79 -31.46 43.61 -6.41
CA PRO A 79 -30.17 42.94 -6.53
C PRO A 79 -29.77 42.30 -5.20
N VAL A 80 -29.08 41.15 -5.26
CA VAL A 80 -28.53 40.46 -4.09
C VAL A 80 -27.07 40.87 -3.91
N PRO A 81 -26.72 41.65 -2.88
CA PRO A 81 -25.33 42.01 -2.61
C PRO A 81 -24.55 40.78 -2.13
N LEU A 82 -23.59 40.35 -2.94
CA LEU A 82 -22.85 39.11 -2.76
C LEU A 82 -21.35 39.41 -2.62
N THR A 83 -20.70 38.78 -1.65
CA THR A 83 -19.25 38.76 -1.50
C THR A 83 -18.75 37.32 -1.56
N ILE A 84 -17.86 37.04 -2.51
CA ILE A 84 -17.24 35.73 -2.69
C ILE A 84 -15.78 35.84 -2.23
N TRP A 85 -15.44 35.21 -1.11
CA TRP A 85 -14.08 35.11 -0.60
C TRP A 85 -13.43 33.83 -1.11
N LEU A 86 -12.20 33.91 -1.59
CA LEU A 86 -11.43 32.75 -2.03
C LEU A 86 -10.64 32.20 -0.85
N HIS A 87 -10.90 30.94 -0.49
CA HIS A 87 -10.20 30.25 0.61
C HIS A 87 -8.70 30.18 0.35
N GLU A 88 -7.86 30.17 1.39
CA GLU A 88 -6.39 30.06 1.27
C GLU A 88 -5.92 28.78 0.55
N ASN A 89 -6.75 27.74 0.55
CA ASN A 89 -6.53 26.45 -0.13
C ASN A 89 -7.36 26.29 -1.44
N TYR A 90 -7.94 27.38 -1.94
CA TYR A 90 -8.65 27.37 -3.22
C TYR A 90 -7.70 27.04 -4.37
N PRO A 91 -8.07 26.21 -5.37
CA PRO A 91 -9.43 25.70 -5.65
C PRO A 91 -9.78 24.35 -5.01
N HIS A 92 -8.89 23.74 -4.22
CA HIS A 92 -9.17 22.46 -3.56
C HIS A 92 -10.24 22.57 -2.46
N VAL A 93 -10.36 23.75 -1.86
CA VAL A 93 -11.45 24.10 -0.93
C VAL A 93 -12.37 25.13 -1.59
N ALA A 94 -13.68 24.99 -1.36
CA ALA A 94 -14.71 25.87 -1.91
C ALA A 94 -14.53 27.32 -1.45
N PRO A 95 -14.93 28.32 -2.26
CA PRO A 95 -14.97 29.71 -1.84
C PRO A 95 -16.09 29.93 -0.81
N ILE A 96 -15.93 30.96 0.02
CA ILE A 96 -16.91 31.35 1.04
C ILE A 96 -17.80 32.43 0.45
N VAL A 97 -19.11 32.18 0.41
CA VAL A 97 -20.08 33.10 -0.20
C VAL A 97 -20.95 33.72 0.87
N LEU A 98 -20.95 35.05 0.94
CA LEU A 98 -21.70 35.83 1.92
C LEU A 98 -22.67 36.79 1.22
N VAL A 99 -23.92 36.80 1.68
CA VAL A 99 -24.94 37.78 1.30
C VAL A 99 -24.97 38.87 2.36
N SER A 100 -24.79 40.12 1.93
CA SER A 100 -24.81 41.26 2.87
C SER A 100 -26.26 41.72 3.11
N SER A 101 -26.72 41.71 4.36
CA SER A 101 -28.00 42.34 4.69
C SER A 101 -27.89 43.87 4.69
N ASN A 102 -28.95 44.57 4.31
CA ASN A 102 -29.10 46.02 4.53
C ASN A 102 -30.34 46.26 5.41
N SER A 103 -30.36 47.36 6.16
CA SER A 103 -31.48 47.85 6.98
C SER A 103 -32.84 47.88 6.25
N MET A 104 -32.83 48.06 4.92
CA MET A 104 -34.03 48.08 4.08
C MET A 104 -34.49 46.68 3.61
N TYR A 105 -33.58 45.70 3.55
CA TYR A 105 -33.82 44.36 3.05
C TYR A 105 -33.07 43.35 3.91
N PRO A 106 -33.64 42.93 5.06
CA PRO A 106 -33.02 41.92 5.92
C PRO A 106 -33.02 40.55 5.23
N ILE A 107 -32.08 39.68 5.61
CA ILE A 107 -32.05 38.29 5.15
C ILE A 107 -33.28 37.55 5.71
N GLN A 108 -33.93 36.74 4.86
CA GLN A 108 -35.07 35.93 5.26
C GLN A 108 -34.62 34.85 6.27
N ARG A 109 -35.29 34.76 7.43
CA ARG A 109 -34.92 33.83 8.50
C ARG A 109 -35.10 32.35 8.14
N ASP A 110 -36.04 32.06 7.24
CA ASP A 110 -36.39 30.69 6.84
C ASP A 110 -35.84 30.34 5.44
N ASN A 111 -34.79 31.03 4.96
CA ASN A 111 -34.21 30.72 3.67
C ASN A 111 -33.40 29.41 3.72
N PRO A 112 -33.66 28.43 2.84
CA PRO A 112 -32.98 27.13 2.88
C PRO A 112 -31.52 27.17 2.42
N PHE A 113 -31.08 28.26 1.77
CA PHE A 113 -29.76 28.38 1.16
C PHE A 113 -28.88 29.49 1.75
N VAL A 114 -29.42 30.35 2.60
CA VAL A 114 -28.68 31.45 3.24
C VAL A 114 -29.03 31.48 4.71
N ASP A 115 -28.02 31.37 5.56
CA ASP A 115 -28.21 31.44 7.00
C ASP A 115 -28.41 32.90 7.49
N PRO A 116 -28.83 33.11 8.75
CA PRO A 116 -29.01 34.46 9.30
C PRO A 116 -27.72 35.30 9.36
N SER A 117 -26.54 34.69 9.27
CA SER A 117 -25.25 35.40 9.20
C SER A 117 -24.92 35.89 7.78
N GLY A 118 -25.70 35.45 6.79
CA GLY A 118 -25.48 35.72 5.36
C GLY A 118 -24.64 34.66 4.67
N ALA A 119 -24.16 33.62 5.36
CA ALA A 119 -23.40 32.56 4.72
C ALA A 119 -24.31 31.70 3.85
N THR A 120 -23.88 31.50 2.60
CA THR A 120 -24.65 30.77 1.61
C THR A 120 -24.24 29.32 1.57
N THR A 121 -25.20 28.41 1.76
CA THR A 121 -25.05 26.97 1.60
C THR A 121 -25.83 26.52 0.37
N SER A 122 -25.13 26.26 -0.73
CA SER A 122 -25.71 25.69 -1.95
C SER A 122 -25.20 24.27 -2.17
N PRO A 123 -25.97 23.37 -2.84
CA PRO A 123 -25.49 22.04 -3.18
C PRO A 123 -24.17 22.06 -3.95
N TYR A 124 -24.00 23.04 -4.84
CA TYR A 124 -22.77 23.22 -5.61
C TYR A 124 -21.55 23.59 -4.74
N LEU A 125 -21.75 24.32 -3.63
CA LEU A 125 -20.69 24.57 -2.65
C LEU A 125 -20.39 23.33 -1.80
N GLN A 126 -21.39 22.51 -1.48
CA GLN A 126 -21.22 21.28 -0.70
C GLN A 126 -20.51 20.18 -1.50
N SER A 127 -20.78 20.07 -2.81
CA SER A 127 -20.15 19.11 -3.71
C SER A 127 -18.96 19.70 -4.49
N TRP A 128 -18.30 20.74 -3.95
CA TRP A 128 -17.21 21.42 -4.63
C TRP A 128 -16.01 20.50 -4.83
N PHE A 129 -15.58 20.33 -6.09
CA PHE A 129 -14.46 19.46 -6.44
C PHE A 129 -13.68 20.01 -7.63
N HIS A 130 -12.43 20.42 -7.41
CA HIS A 130 -11.53 20.86 -8.48
C HIS A 130 -10.97 19.63 -9.24
N PRO A 131 -10.89 19.63 -10.60
CA PRO A 131 -11.08 20.75 -11.51
C PRO A 131 -12.50 20.97 -12.07
N LYS A 132 -13.48 20.13 -11.71
CA LYS A 132 -14.85 20.23 -12.24
C LYS A 132 -15.57 21.51 -11.77
N SER A 133 -15.28 22.01 -10.56
CA SER A 133 -15.91 23.20 -10.00
C SER A 133 -15.12 24.50 -10.26
N ASN A 134 -15.84 25.55 -10.66
CA ASN A 134 -15.32 26.91 -10.87
C ASN A 134 -16.29 28.02 -10.40
N LEU A 135 -15.80 29.27 -10.34
CA LEU A 135 -16.56 30.44 -9.85
C LEU A 135 -17.69 30.87 -10.78
N PHE A 136 -17.54 30.68 -12.10
CA PHE A 136 -18.57 31.04 -13.06
C PHE A 136 -19.82 30.19 -12.84
N ASP A 137 -19.65 28.87 -12.77
CA ASP A 137 -20.74 27.93 -12.53
C ASP A 137 -21.32 28.09 -11.12
N LEU A 138 -20.51 28.44 -10.12
CA LEU A 138 -21.00 28.81 -8.79
C LEU A 138 -22.03 29.94 -8.87
N VAL A 139 -21.66 31.08 -9.47
CA VAL A 139 -22.56 32.24 -9.56
C VAL A 139 -23.78 31.93 -10.42
N HIS A 140 -23.60 31.19 -11.52
CA HIS A 140 -24.73 30.77 -12.34
C HIS A 140 -25.73 29.87 -11.58
N ASN A 141 -25.25 28.96 -10.73
CA ASN A 141 -26.10 28.18 -9.84
C ASN A 141 -26.80 29.05 -8.80
N LEU A 142 -26.10 30.03 -8.22
CA LEU A 142 -26.70 30.98 -7.26
C LEU A 142 -27.80 31.83 -7.89
N VAL A 143 -27.62 32.29 -9.14
CA VAL A 143 -28.68 33.00 -9.88
C VAL A 143 -29.93 32.14 -10.00
N LYS A 144 -29.78 30.86 -10.37
CA LYS A 144 -30.92 29.93 -10.48
C LYS A 144 -31.59 29.68 -9.14
N ILE A 145 -30.82 29.51 -8.06
CA ILE A 145 -31.37 29.25 -6.73
C ILE A 145 -32.13 30.48 -6.22
N PHE A 146 -31.50 31.65 -6.29
CA PHE A 146 -32.10 32.90 -5.79
C PHE A 146 -33.25 33.41 -6.64
N SER A 147 -33.41 32.95 -7.90
CA SER A 147 -34.55 33.33 -8.72
C SER A 147 -35.84 32.69 -8.25
N HIS A 148 -35.73 31.52 -7.63
CA HIS A 148 -36.85 30.80 -7.04
C HIS A 148 -37.02 31.14 -5.56
N ASN A 149 -35.91 31.28 -4.81
CA ASN A 149 -35.92 31.58 -3.37
C ASN A 149 -35.01 32.78 -3.07
N HIS A 150 -35.56 33.99 -3.20
CA HIS A 150 -34.80 35.23 -3.02
C HIS A 150 -34.32 35.37 -1.56
N PRO A 151 -33.02 35.62 -1.30
CA PRO A 151 -32.46 35.58 0.06
C PRO A 151 -32.85 36.77 0.93
N LEU A 152 -33.24 37.90 0.33
CA LEU A 152 -33.67 39.10 1.05
C LEU A 152 -35.19 39.18 1.15
N PHE A 153 -35.68 39.64 2.30
CA PHE A 153 -37.10 39.87 2.55
C PHE A 153 -37.61 41.02 1.68
N HIS A 154 -38.52 40.71 0.75
CA HIS A 154 -39.17 41.68 -0.11
C HIS A 154 -40.68 41.70 0.18
N ASN A 155 -41.19 42.82 0.66
CA ASN A 155 -42.62 42.96 0.98
C ASN A 155 -43.42 43.18 -0.32
N SER A 156 -43.87 42.10 -0.96
CA SER A 156 -44.76 42.17 -2.12
C SER A 156 -46.21 42.45 -1.70
N ASN A 157 -46.48 43.64 -1.19
CA ASN A 157 -47.86 44.13 -1.05
C ASN A 157 -48.16 45.15 -2.15
N LEU A 158 -48.56 44.66 -3.34
CA LEU A 158 -49.47 45.36 -4.26
C LEU A 158 -49.98 44.41 -5.36
N SER A 159 -51.20 43.91 -5.12
CA SER A 159 -52.23 43.48 -6.08
C SER A 159 -51.89 42.50 -7.21
N THR A 160 -52.42 41.28 -7.10
CA THR A 160 -53.52 40.81 -7.98
C THR A 160 -54.16 39.55 -7.39
N LEU A 161 -55.48 39.48 -7.50
CA LEU A 161 -56.37 38.42 -7.03
C LEU A 161 -55.82 37.02 -7.35
N SER A 162 -55.47 36.23 -6.33
CA SER A 162 -55.25 34.79 -6.47
C SER A 162 -55.57 34.13 -5.14
N HIS A 163 -56.58 33.25 -5.15
CA HIS A 163 -57.02 32.50 -3.98
C HIS A 163 -55.83 31.79 -3.29
N PRO A 164 -55.74 31.79 -1.94
CA PRO A 164 -54.64 31.17 -1.19
C PRO A 164 -54.36 29.70 -1.55
N SER A 165 -55.36 28.96 -2.02
CA SER A 165 -55.24 27.57 -2.45
C SER A 165 -54.51 27.37 -3.78
N LEU A 166 -54.51 28.35 -4.68
CA LEU A 166 -53.80 28.29 -5.96
C LEU A 166 -52.33 28.69 -5.83
N VAL A 167 -52.04 29.67 -4.97
CA VAL A 167 -50.65 30.04 -4.63
C VAL A 167 -49.96 28.87 -3.93
N SER A 168 -50.64 28.22 -2.97
CA SER A 168 -50.12 27.02 -2.30
C SER A 168 -49.94 25.82 -3.24
N LYS A 169 -50.85 25.59 -4.20
CA LYS A 169 -50.72 24.50 -5.18
C LYS A 169 -49.63 24.78 -6.22
N MET A 170 -49.49 26.03 -6.67
CA MET A 170 -48.46 26.43 -7.62
C MET A 170 -47.08 26.40 -6.96
N GLU A 171 -46.97 26.85 -5.71
CA GLU A 171 -45.74 26.76 -4.92
C GLU A 171 -45.37 25.30 -4.61
N ALA A 172 -46.34 24.44 -4.28
CA ALA A 172 -46.10 23.02 -4.10
C ALA A 172 -45.68 22.33 -5.41
N MET A 173 -46.30 22.67 -6.53
CA MET A 173 -45.91 22.18 -7.86
C MET A 173 -44.52 22.66 -8.26
N ASP A 174 -44.16 23.90 -7.95
CA ASP A 174 -42.86 24.47 -8.28
C ASP A 174 -41.75 23.85 -7.42
N ARG A 175 -42.00 23.65 -6.12
CA ARG A 175 -41.10 22.86 -5.25
C ARG A 175 -40.90 21.44 -5.75
N LEU A 176 -41.97 20.79 -6.20
CA LEU A 176 -41.91 19.43 -6.73
C LEU A 176 -41.18 19.39 -8.07
N SER A 177 -41.36 20.41 -8.92
CA SER A 177 -40.63 20.61 -10.18
C SER A 177 -39.13 20.81 -9.93
N CYS A 178 -38.76 21.68 -8.99
CA CYS A 178 -37.37 21.88 -8.59
C CYS A 178 -36.76 20.60 -8.02
N THR A 179 -37.47 19.91 -7.11
CA THR A 179 -36.99 18.65 -6.51
C THR A 179 -36.76 17.59 -7.57
N LEU A 180 -37.73 17.37 -8.48
CA LEU A 180 -37.57 16.44 -9.60
C LEU A 180 -36.45 16.83 -10.56
N HIS A 181 -36.27 18.13 -10.81
CA HIS A 181 -35.17 18.61 -11.65
C HIS A 181 -33.82 18.31 -11.02
N TYR A 182 -33.67 18.51 -9.70
CA TYR A 182 -32.44 18.20 -8.99
C TYR A 182 -32.20 16.69 -8.86
N ASP A 183 -33.22 15.90 -8.57
CA ASP A 183 -33.12 14.43 -8.54
C ASP A 183 -32.70 13.89 -9.92
N LEU A 184 -33.25 14.44 -11.00
CA LEU A 184 -32.89 14.07 -12.36
C LEU A 184 -31.45 14.49 -12.72
N MET A 185 -30.99 15.65 -12.24
CA MET A 185 -29.61 16.11 -12.43
C MET A 185 -28.62 15.29 -11.61
N ALA A 186 -28.96 14.92 -10.37
CA ALA A 186 -28.16 14.04 -9.54
C ALA A 186 -28.07 12.63 -10.14
N PHE A 187 -29.20 12.09 -10.61
CA PHE A 187 -29.25 10.80 -11.28
C PHE A 187 -28.45 10.81 -12.60
N ARG A 188 -28.53 11.89 -13.39
CA ARG A 188 -27.69 12.05 -14.59
C ARG A 188 -26.21 12.11 -14.25
N ALA A 189 -25.82 12.87 -13.23
CA ALA A 189 -24.42 12.96 -12.80
C ALA A 189 -23.88 11.58 -12.37
N GLN A 190 -24.67 10.82 -11.60
CA GLN A 190 -24.30 9.45 -11.21
C GLN A 190 -24.21 8.52 -12.42
N SER A 191 -25.17 8.59 -13.34
CA SER A 191 -25.15 7.78 -14.57
C SER A 191 -23.97 8.13 -15.46
N ASP A 192 -23.60 9.41 -15.58
CA ASP A 192 -22.45 9.85 -16.36
C ASP A 192 -21.13 9.37 -15.74
N GLU A 193 -21.02 9.36 -14.39
CA GLU A 193 -19.87 8.78 -13.68
C GLU A 193 -19.76 7.26 -13.86
N GLU A 194 -20.88 6.53 -13.82
CA GLU A 194 -20.91 5.09 -14.08
C GLU A 194 -20.52 4.76 -15.52
N ILE A 195 -20.97 5.56 -16.49
CA ILE A 195 -20.61 5.42 -17.90
C ILE A 195 -19.11 5.67 -18.10
N GLU A 196 -18.56 6.72 -17.49
CA GLU A 196 -17.14 7.07 -17.60
C GLU A 196 -16.25 6.00 -16.95
N SER A 197 -16.62 5.51 -15.77
CA SER A 197 -15.95 4.40 -15.09
C SER A 197 -15.97 3.12 -15.92
N SER A 198 -17.12 2.77 -16.50
CA SER A 198 -17.27 1.60 -17.36
C SER A 198 -16.46 1.72 -18.65
N SER A 199 -16.43 2.91 -19.26
CA SER A 199 -15.63 3.19 -20.47
C SER A 199 -14.13 3.09 -20.19
N ALA A 200 -13.68 3.62 -19.05
CA ALA A 200 -12.29 3.50 -18.60
C ALA A 200 -11.89 2.03 -18.38
N LEU A 201 -12.76 1.25 -17.74
CA LEU A 201 -12.56 -0.19 -17.53
C LEU A 201 -12.47 -0.95 -18.87
N GLN A 202 -13.35 -0.63 -19.82
CA GLN A 202 -13.36 -1.25 -21.15
C GLN A 202 -12.09 -0.89 -21.95
N GLY A 203 -11.59 0.35 -21.83
CA GLY A 203 -10.31 0.77 -22.40
C GLY A 203 -9.13 -0.01 -21.83
N GLU A 204 -9.09 -0.20 -20.51
CA GLU A 204 -8.06 -1.00 -19.84
C GLU A 204 -8.13 -2.49 -20.23
N MET A 205 -9.34 -3.05 -20.33
CA MET A 205 -9.54 -4.44 -20.74
C MET A 205 -9.04 -4.67 -22.17
N THR A 206 -9.27 -3.72 -23.08
CA THR A 206 -8.78 -3.77 -24.46
C THR A 206 -7.26 -3.78 -24.50
N LYS A 207 -6.59 -2.91 -23.72
CA LYS A 207 -5.12 -2.90 -23.60
C LYS A 207 -4.58 -4.24 -23.09
N ARG A 208 -5.21 -4.84 -22.10
CA ARG A 208 -4.79 -6.15 -21.56
C ARG A 208 -4.95 -7.27 -22.57
N VAL A 209 -6.00 -7.25 -23.38
CA VAL A 209 -6.19 -8.20 -24.49
C VAL A 209 -5.06 -8.07 -25.50
N ASP A 210 -4.69 -6.85 -25.90
CA ASP A 210 -3.59 -6.62 -26.85
C ASP A 210 -2.24 -7.07 -26.31
N ILE A 211 -1.95 -6.77 -25.04
CA ILE A 211 -0.72 -7.23 -24.36
C ILE A 211 -0.67 -8.77 -24.35
N THR A 212 -1.77 -9.41 -23.98
CA THR A 212 -1.85 -10.88 -23.91
C THR A 212 -1.69 -11.50 -25.29
N ARG A 213 -2.31 -10.91 -26.33
CA ARG A 213 -2.16 -11.34 -27.72
C ARG A 213 -0.72 -11.28 -28.18
N ASN A 214 -0.01 -10.19 -27.88
CA ASN A 214 1.40 -10.03 -28.22
C ASN A 214 2.29 -11.04 -27.48
N MET A 215 2.00 -11.34 -26.21
CA MET A 215 2.70 -12.37 -25.45
C MET A 215 2.50 -13.77 -26.06
N ILE A 216 1.27 -14.11 -26.47
CA ILE A 216 0.97 -15.40 -27.12
C ILE A 216 1.77 -15.56 -28.41
N VAL A 217 1.79 -14.53 -29.27
CA VAL A 217 2.58 -14.55 -30.51
C VAL A 217 4.07 -14.72 -30.22
N GLY A 218 4.59 -14.04 -29.20
CA GLY A 218 5.98 -14.21 -28.75
C GLY A 218 6.30 -15.63 -28.29
N LEU A 219 5.41 -16.23 -27.49
CA LEU A 219 5.56 -17.61 -27.01
C LEU A 219 5.47 -18.65 -28.14
N GLU A 220 4.62 -18.43 -29.15
CA GLU A 220 4.55 -19.31 -30.33
C GLU A 220 5.84 -19.25 -31.16
N HIS A 221 6.47 -18.08 -31.25
CA HIS A 221 7.76 -17.93 -31.90
C HIS A 221 8.88 -18.67 -31.15
N GLU A 222 8.97 -18.49 -29.83
CA GLU A 222 9.95 -19.18 -28.98
C GLU A 222 9.75 -20.70 -29.01
N LYS A 223 8.50 -21.18 -28.94
CA LYS A 223 8.17 -22.61 -29.10
C LYS A 223 8.67 -23.15 -30.43
N SER A 224 8.49 -22.40 -31.52
CA SER A 224 8.94 -22.80 -32.86
C SER A 224 10.47 -22.87 -32.95
N LYS A 225 11.17 -21.92 -32.31
CA LYS A 225 12.63 -21.89 -32.22
C LYS A 225 13.17 -23.07 -31.42
N LEU A 226 12.56 -23.37 -30.27
CA LEU A 226 12.96 -24.49 -29.43
C LEU A 226 12.74 -25.83 -30.14
N LYS A 227 11.61 -25.99 -30.84
CA LYS A 227 11.32 -27.19 -31.65
C LYS A 227 12.39 -27.43 -32.72
N ARG A 228 12.92 -26.36 -33.33
CA ARG A 228 14.02 -26.46 -34.30
C ARG A 228 15.33 -26.92 -33.64
N ARG A 229 15.70 -26.32 -32.51
CA ARG A 229 16.90 -26.71 -31.76
C ARG A 229 16.86 -28.15 -31.25
N VAL A 230 15.70 -28.60 -30.77
CA VAL A 230 15.52 -30.00 -30.36
C VAL A 230 15.80 -30.90 -31.55
N LYS A 231 15.21 -30.61 -32.73
CA LYS A 231 15.45 -31.41 -33.94
C LYS A 231 16.92 -31.47 -34.32
N GLU A 232 17.62 -30.34 -34.30
CA GLU A 232 19.06 -30.26 -34.60
C GLU A 232 19.89 -31.09 -33.59
N LEU A 233 19.58 -31.01 -32.30
CA LEU A 233 20.27 -31.79 -31.27
C LEU A 233 19.99 -33.29 -31.40
N THR A 234 18.77 -33.69 -31.77
CA THR A 234 18.46 -35.10 -32.03
C THR A 234 19.24 -35.61 -33.23
N GLU A 235 19.31 -34.85 -34.32
CA GLU A 235 20.09 -35.20 -35.52
C GLU A 235 21.59 -35.31 -35.18
N GLN A 236 22.14 -34.40 -34.38
CA GLN A 236 23.53 -34.48 -33.90
C GLN A 236 23.76 -35.69 -32.97
N GLY A 237 22.80 -35.97 -32.09
CA GLY A 237 22.82 -37.15 -31.22
C GLY A 237 22.82 -38.45 -32.03
N ASP A 238 22.01 -38.54 -33.08
CA ASP A 238 21.96 -39.71 -33.97
C ASP A 238 23.29 -39.90 -34.72
N VAL A 239 23.91 -38.81 -35.17
CA VAL A 239 25.26 -38.86 -35.79
C VAL A 239 26.29 -39.39 -34.80
N LEU A 240 26.29 -38.88 -33.56
CA LEU A 240 27.22 -39.32 -32.52
C LEU A 240 26.99 -40.78 -32.13
N MET A 241 25.72 -41.19 -31.98
CA MET A 241 25.37 -42.58 -31.67
C MET A 241 25.76 -43.53 -32.79
N ASN A 242 25.60 -43.11 -34.06
CA ASN A 242 26.06 -43.90 -35.19
C ASN A 242 27.59 -43.98 -35.24
N TRP A 243 28.30 -42.87 -34.95
CA TRP A 243 29.76 -42.85 -34.83
C TRP A 243 30.24 -43.80 -33.72
N LEU A 244 29.66 -43.72 -32.52
CA LEU A 244 29.94 -44.62 -31.41
C LEU A 244 29.67 -46.07 -31.78
N ARG A 245 28.57 -46.37 -32.48
CA ARG A 245 28.24 -47.74 -32.88
C ARG A 245 29.26 -48.35 -33.85
N VAL A 246 29.82 -47.52 -34.74
CA VAL A 246 30.87 -47.94 -35.69
C VAL A 246 32.22 -48.13 -34.97
N HIS A 247 32.53 -47.32 -33.96
CA HIS A 247 33.82 -47.31 -33.28
C HIS A 247 33.86 -48.13 -31.97
N SER A 248 32.71 -48.53 -31.41
CA SER A 248 32.63 -49.32 -30.16
C SER A 248 33.10 -50.77 -30.32
N ARG A 249 33.41 -51.24 -31.53
CA ARG A 249 33.89 -52.61 -31.80
C ARG A 249 35.38 -52.68 -32.18
N ARG A 250 36.13 -51.60 -32.02
CA ARG A 250 37.58 -51.56 -32.24
C ARG A 250 38.27 -50.81 -31.10
N CYS A 251 38.36 -51.45 -29.94
CA CYS A 251 39.30 -51.06 -28.88
C CYS A 251 39.97 -52.33 -28.34
N ASP A 252 40.62 -53.08 -29.23
CA ASP A 252 41.86 -53.78 -28.89
C ASP A 252 42.96 -52.88 -29.45
N ASP A 253 43.49 -51.98 -28.62
CA ASP A 253 44.91 -51.61 -28.51
C ASP A 253 45.08 -50.30 -27.75
N GLU A 254 45.87 -50.42 -26.67
CA GLU A 254 46.97 -49.54 -26.29
C GLU A 254 46.87 -48.06 -26.67
N GLY A 255 46.30 -47.25 -25.77
CA GLY A 255 46.52 -45.81 -25.79
C GLY A 255 45.38 -45.01 -25.19
N GLU A 256 45.31 -44.96 -23.86
CA GLU A 256 45.09 -43.75 -23.06
C GLU A 256 44.83 -44.13 -21.59
N ASP A 257 45.91 -44.31 -20.82
CA ASP A 257 45.86 -44.04 -19.38
C ASP A 257 47.24 -43.52 -18.94
N GLY A 258 47.39 -42.19 -18.88
CA GLY A 258 48.66 -41.55 -18.52
C GLY A 258 49.01 -41.69 -17.03
N PHE A 259 48.09 -42.20 -16.20
CA PHE A 259 48.26 -42.38 -14.77
C PHE A 259 47.47 -43.60 -14.28
N GLU A 260 48.16 -44.71 -14.02
CA GLU A 260 47.54 -45.87 -13.35
C GLU A 260 47.47 -45.67 -11.83
N CYS A 261 46.34 -46.03 -11.24
CA CYS A 261 46.19 -46.09 -9.78
C CYS A 261 47.04 -47.24 -9.21
N VAL A 262 47.69 -47.00 -8.05
CA VAL A 262 48.65 -47.94 -7.43
C VAL A 262 48.01 -49.28 -7.02
N ASP A 263 46.70 -49.28 -6.74
CA ASP A 263 45.92 -50.45 -6.37
C ASP A 263 44.43 -50.27 -6.73
N GLU A 264 43.68 -51.38 -6.77
CA GLU A 264 42.24 -51.38 -7.08
C GLU A 264 41.42 -50.55 -6.08
N ALA A 265 41.90 -50.40 -4.84
CA ALA A 265 41.26 -49.52 -3.86
C ALA A 265 41.44 -48.04 -4.24
N SER A 266 42.62 -47.61 -4.69
CA SER A 266 42.85 -46.25 -5.20
C SER A 266 42.04 -45.97 -6.46
N LYS A 267 41.88 -46.95 -7.35
CA LYS A 267 41.03 -46.85 -8.54
C LYS A 267 39.56 -46.64 -8.17
N ALA A 268 39.05 -47.44 -7.22
CA ALA A 268 37.69 -47.29 -6.70
C ALA A 268 37.46 -45.93 -6.03
N VAL A 269 38.45 -45.38 -5.31
CA VAL A 269 38.38 -44.04 -4.71
C VAL A 269 38.40 -42.95 -5.77
N LEU A 270 39.25 -43.06 -6.79
CA LEU A 270 39.32 -42.11 -7.89
C LEU A 270 38.00 -42.07 -8.66
N ASP A 271 37.42 -43.23 -8.98
CA ASP A 271 36.12 -43.34 -9.64
C ASP A 271 34.99 -42.74 -8.78
N CYS A 272 35.01 -42.93 -7.47
CA CYS A 272 34.03 -42.32 -6.57
C CYS A 272 34.19 -40.80 -6.49
N LEU A 273 35.43 -40.28 -6.51
CA LEU A 273 35.70 -38.84 -6.54
C LEU A 273 35.26 -38.21 -7.86
N ALA A 274 35.55 -38.85 -8.99
CA ALA A 274 35.12 -38.38 -10.30
C ALA A 274 33.59 -38.30 -10.41
N LYS A 275 32.88 -39.32 -9.89
CA LYS A 275 31.41 -39.33 -9.84
C LYS A 275 30.86 -38.27 -8.88
N ASP A 276 31.48 -38.06 -7.73
CA ASP A 276 31.08 -37.00 -6.78
C ASP A 276 31.18 -35.60 -7.43
N MET A 277 32.28 -35.31 -8.12
CA MET A 277 32.49 -34.06 -8.84
C MET A 277 31.51 -33.87 -10.01
N ALA A 278 31.26 -34.93 -10.79
CA ALA A 278 30.30 -34.87 -11.89
C ALA A 278 28.87 -34.63 -11.42
N LEU A 279 28.48 -35.19 -10.27
CA LEU A 279 27.18 -34.95 -9.65
C LEU A 279 27.05 -33.50 -9.15
N GLU A 280 28.13 -32.92 -8.63
CA GLU A 280 28.18 -31.52 -8.19
C GLU A 280 28.00 -30.55 -9.36
N ASP A 281 28.69 -30.78 -10.47
CA ASP A 281 28.53 -30.01 -11.71
C ASP A 281 27.11 -30.13 -12.29
N LEU A 282 26.51 -31.32 -12.23
CA LEU A 282 25.15 -31.56 -12.70
C LEU A 282 24.10 -30.85 -11.82
N MET A 283 24.29 -30.84 -10.51
CA MET A 283 23.44 -30.10 -9.59
C MET A 283 23.52 -28.59 -9.85
N TYR A 284 24.72 -28.06 -10.06
CA TYR A 284 24.92 -26.66 -10.43
C TYR A 284 24.27 -26.29 -11.78
N ALA A 285 24.32 -27.18 -12.77
CA ALA A 285 23.63 -26.97 -14.04
C ALA A 285 22.10 -26.96 -13.89
N LEU A 286 21.55 -27.81 -13.01
CA LEU A 286 20.13 -27.83 -12.66
C LEU A 286 19.70 -26.56 -11.91
N ASP A 287 20.54 -26.03 -11.03
CA ASP A 287 20.32 -24.75 -10.34
C ASP A 287 20.20 -23.61 -11.35
N LYS A 288 21.09 -23.55 -12.34
CA LYS A 288 20.96 -22.57 -13.43
C LYS A 288 19.73 -22.78 -14.31
N ALA A 289 19.35 -24.03 -14.55
CA ALA A 289 18.19 -24.35 -15.37
C ALA A 289 16.87 -23.94 -14.71
N ILE A 290 16.79 -23.96 -13.37
CA ILE A 290 15.64 -23.43 -12.63
C ILE A 290 15.65 -21.90 -12.54
N GLU A 291 16.82 -21.28 -12.36
CA GLU A 291 16.97 -19.81 -12.42
C GLU A 291 16.50 -19.24 -13.76
N GLN A 292 16.76 -19.96 -14.85
CA GLN A 292 16.34 -19.60 -16.20
C GLN A 292 14.89 -20.02 -16.53
N GLY A 293 14.19 -20.67 -15.59
CA GLY A 293 12.81 -21.13 -15.77
C GLY A 293 12.65 -22.27 -16.80
N VAL A 294 13.74 -22.94 -17.18
CA VAL A 294 13.74 -24.05 -18.15
C VAL A 294 13.19 -25.33 -17.51
N VAL A 295 13.40 -25.51 -16.21
CA VAL A 295 12.94 -26.68 -15.44
C VAL A 295 11.92 -26.24 -14.38
N PRO A 296 10.72 -26.86 -14.32
CA PRO A 296 9.73 -26.55 -13.30
C PRO A 296 10.21 -27.00 -11.91
N PHE A 297 9.92 -26.20 -10.88
CA PHE A 297 10.41 -26.40 -9.51
C PHE A 297 10.19 -27.81 -8.95
N GLY A 298 9.02 -28.40 -9.21
CA GLY A 298 8.72 -29.77 -8.75
C GLY A 298 9.55 -30.87 -9.45
N ALA A 299 10.03 -30.65 -10.67
CA ALA A 299 10.97 -31.56 -11.35
C ALA A 299 12.39 -31.38 -10.82
N TYR A 300 12.80 -30.12 -10.61
CA TYR A 300 14.09 -29.76 -10.03
C TYR A 300 14.31 -30.39 -8.64
N ILE A 301 13.39 -30.18 -7.69
CA ILE A 301 13.54 -30.74 -6.32
C ILE A 301 13.58 -32.27 -6.32
N ARG A 302 12.82 -32.93 -7.20
CA ARG A 302 12.87 -34.38 -7.34
C ARG A 302 14.24 -34.84 -7.83
N GLN A 303 14.78 -34.19 -8.85
CA GLN A 303 16.07 -34.58 -9.43
C GLN A 303 17.23 -34.31 -8.45
N VAL A 304 17.25 -33.12 -7.83
CA VAL A 304 18.29 -32.76 -6.83
C VAL A 304 18.29 -33.71 -5.64
N ARG A 305 17.12 -34.17 -5.17
CA ARG A 305 17.05 -35.17 -4.09
C ARG A 305 17.61 -36.53 -4.48
N VAL A 306 17.43 -36.96 -5.73
CA VAL A 306 18.00 -38.22 -6.24
C VAL A 306 19.52 -38.09 -6.34
N LEU A 307 20.00 -37.03 -6.97
CA LEU A 307 21.44 -36.77 -7.14
C LEU A 307 22.17 -36.62 -5.80
N ALA A 308 21.58 -35.91 -4.83
CA ALA A 308 22.16 -35.75 -3.50
C ALA A 308 22.28 -37.08 -2.73
N ARG A 309 21.34 -38.03 -2.93
CA ARG A 309 21.44 -39.38 -2.34
C ARG A 309 22.56 -40.19 -2.98
N GLU A 310 22.71 -40.09 -4.29
CA GLU A 310 23.78 -40.74 -5.04
C GLU A 310 25.15 -40.18 -4.66
N GLN A 311 25.25 -38.85 -4.54
CA GLN A 311 26.44 -38.14 -4.08
C GLN A 311 26.85 -38.58 -2.67
N PHE A 312 25.88 -38.68 -1.75
CA PHE A 312 26.13 -39.19 -0.41
C PHE A 312 26.69 -40.62 -0.41
N SER A 313 26.18 -41.49 -1.29
CA SER A 313 26.69 -42.87 -1.44
C SER A 313 28.16 -42.89 -1.87
N HIS A 314 28.55 -42.05 -2.84
CA HIS A 314 29.95 -41.94 -3.27
C HIS A 314 30.85 -41.36 -2.18
N ARG A 315 30.41 -40.31 -1.48
CA ARG A 315 31.15 -39.71 -0.34
C ARG A 315 31.33 -40.69 0.82
N ALA A 316 30.32 -41.51 1.10
CA ALA A 316 30.39 -42.54 2.13
C ALA A 316 31.42 -43.63 1.80
N MET A 317 31.64 -43.97 0.52
CA MET A 317 32.68 -44.93 0.08
C MET A 317 34.10 -44.35 0.14
N ILE A 318 34.26 -43.02 0.08
CA ILE A 318 35.57 -42.34 0.19
C ILE A 318 36.03 -42.25 1.66
N THR A 319 35.10 -42.21 2.61
CA THR A 319 35.38 -41.90 4.03
C THR A 319 36.19 -42.97 4.79
N PRO A 320 36.04 -44.29 4.54
CA PRO A 320 36.83 -45.33 5.20
C PRO A 320 38.33 -45.31 4.86
N HIS A 321 38.75 -44.60 3.81
CA HIS A 321 40.16 -44.58 3.34
C HIS A 321 40.92 -43.29 3.71
N LYS A 322 40.25 -42.28 4.26
CA LYS A 322 40.89 -41.03 4.73
C LYS A 322 41.43 -41.08 6.18
N ALA A 323 41.21 -42.19 6.90
CA ALA A 323 41.63 -42.34 8.30
C ALA A 323 43.15 -42.54 8.52
N THR A 324 43.96 -42.59 7.46
CA THR A 324 45.40 -42.91 7.55
C THR A 324 46.36 -41.74 7.31
N HIS A 325 45.91 -40.50 7.09
CA HIS A 325 46.84 -39.37 6.97
C HIS A 325 46.48 -38.16 7.84
N LYS A 326 47.37 -37.90 8.81
CA LYS A 326 47.27 -36.86 9.84
C LYS A 326 47.16 -35.45 9.26
N MET A 327 46.15 -34.76 9.78
CA MET A 327 45.85 -33.33 9.75
C MET A 327 47.05 -32.46 10.19
N LYS A 328 47.38 -31.39 9.44
CA LYS A 328 48.29 -30.33 9.90
C LYS A 328 47.64 -28.94 9.78
N ILE A 329 47.72 -28.23 10.90
CA ILE A 329 46.96 -27.04 11.34
C ILE A 329 47.69 -25.73 10.97
N TRP A 330 47.92 -25.45 9.68
CA TRP A 330 48.66 -24.23 9.30
C TRP A 330 48.03 -23.37 8.19
N ASP A 331 47.01 -23.85 7.46
CA ASP A 331 46.45 -23.10 6.33
C ASP A 331 45.30 -22.13 6.68
N TRP A 332 44.88 -22.04 7.95
CA TRP A 332 43.81 -21.13 8.39
C TRP A 332 44.29 -19.76 8.89
N ILE A 333 45.60 -19.54 9.03
CA ILE A 333 46.13 -18.31 9.67
C ILE A 333 46.32 -17.15 8.66
N VAL A 334 46.34 -17.41 7.36
CA VAL A 334 46.58 -16.36 6.34
C VAL A 334 45.27 -15.71 5.84
N VAL A 335 44.13 -16.40 5.91
CA VAL A 335 42.82 -15.85 5.51
C VAL A 335 42.23 -14.91 6.58
N LEU A 336 42.66 -15.05 7.83
CA LEU A 336 42.21 -14.21 8.95
C LEU A 336 42.88 -12.83 9.04
N SER A 337 43.89 -12.53 8.22
CA SER A 337 44.66 -11.27 8.30
C SER A 337 44.24 -10.18 7.31
N ILE A 338 43.25 -10.43 6.44
CA ILE A 338 42.76 -9.43 5.45
C ILE A 338 41.38 -8.87 5.81
N SER A 339 40.71 -9.39 6.86
CA SER A 339 39.42 -8.85 7.33
C SER A 339 39.55 -7.81 8.47
N PHE A 340 40.77 -7.50 8.93
CA PHE A 340 41.00 -6.67 10.12
C PHE A 340 41.26 -5.16 9.83
N CYS A 341 41.12 -4.68 8.60
CA CYS A 341 41.36 -3.28 8.25
C CYS A 341 40.14 -2.49 7.72
N LEU A 342 38.92 -2.92 8.03
CA LEU A 342 37.69 -2.16 7.71
C LEU A 342 36.73 -1.96 8.89
N PHE A 343 37.20 -2.14 10.12
CA PHE A 343 36.50 -1.74 11.35
C PHE A 343 37.37 -0.83 12.23
N ALA A 344 37.73 0.31 11.67
CA ALA A 344 38.08 1.52 12.40
C ALA A 344 37.70 2.66 11.44
N SER A 345 36.49 3.21 11.50
CA SER A 345 36.07 4.09 12.57
C SER A 345 34.56 4.30 12.52
N GLY A 346 33.88 3.87 13.58
CA GLY A 346 32.49 4.18 13.85
C GLY A 346 32.27 3.88 15.31
N SER A 347 32.78 4.73 16.18
CA SER A 347 32.35 4.77 17.58
C SER A 347 30.85 5.00 17.56
N PHE A 348 30.09 3.93 17.72
CA PHE A 348 28.64 3.99 17.84
C PHE A 348 28.33 4.81 19.09
N SER A 349 27.72 5.97 18.89
CA SER A 349 27.11 6.73 19.96
C SER A 349 26.05 5.83 20.62
N ILE A 350 26.37 5.36 21.81
CA ILE A 350 25.40 4.91 22.81
C ILE A 350 24.52 6.13 23.06
N ASP A 351 23.30 6.16 22.49
CA ASP A 351 22.11 6.86 23.02
C ASP A 351 20.95 7.01 22.02
N ASP A 352 21.10 6.66 20.72
CA ASP A 352 19.97 6.80 19.78
C ASP A 352 19.19 5.48 19.59
N PHE A 353 18.37 5.14 20.59
CA PHE A 353 17.45 3.99 20.58
C PHE A 353 16.11 4.28 19.91
N ARG A 354 15.95 5.47 19.31
CA ARG A 354 14.72 5.87 18.63
C ARG A 354 14.68 5.34 17.20
N ARG A 355 14.89 4.03 17.05
CA ARG A 355 14.97 3.33 15.77
C ARG A 355 14.51 1.87 15.91
N PRO A 356 14.23 1.17 14.80
CA PRO A 356 13.88 -0.24 14.85
C PRO A 356 15.13 -1.13 14.90
N PHE A 357 15.04 -2.22 15.66
CA PHE A 357 16.11 -3.21 15.83
C PHE A 357 15.63 -4.60 15.41
N PRO A 358 16.43 -5.39 14.67
CA PRO A 358 16.08 -6.77 14.41
C PRO A 358 16.22 -7.60 15.69
N ILE A 359 15.22 -8.41 16.02
CA ILE A 359 15.31 -9.45 17.06
C ILE A 359 15.64 -10.79 16.39
N VAL A 360 15.02 -11.06 15.25
CA VAL A 360 15.22 -12.29 14.49
C VAL A 360 15.43 -11.93 13.04
N GLU A 361 16.38 -12.59 12.40
CA GLU A 361 16.76 -12.39 11.01
C GLU A 361 16.81 -13.73 10.26
N PRO A 362 16.57 -13.74 8.94
CA PRO A 362 16.76 -14.94 8.13
C PRO A 362 18.25 -15.34 8.06
N ASP A 363 18.52 -16.64 7.99
CA ASP A 363 19.81 -17.10 7.49
C ASP A 363 19.99 -16.75 5.99
N PRO A 364 21.22 -16.80 5.44
CA PRO A 364 21.47 -16.47 4.03
C PRO A 364 20.60 -17.24 3.03
N GLY A 365 20.18 -18.46 3.37
CA GLY A 365 19.28 -19.29 2.56
C GLY A 365 17.79 -19.07 2.85
N HIS A 366 17.41 -18.16 3.75
CA HIS A 366 16.03 -17.94 4.20
C HIS A 366 15.32 -19.24 4.66
N THR A 367 16.09 -20.17 5.24
CA THR A 367 15.56 -21.46 5.72
C THR A 367 15.50 -21.55 7.24
N LYS A 368 16.25 -20.71 7.94
CA LYS A 368 16.36 -20.71 9.41
C LYS A 368 16.24 -19.29 9.95
N LEU A 369 15.84 -19.21 11.21
CA LEU A 369 15.78 -17.99 11.99
C LEU A 369 17.06 -17.88 12.82
N ARG A 370 17.71 -16.71 12.77
CA ARG A 370 18.87 -16.35 13.58
C ARG A 370 18.48 -15.23 14.52
N ILE A 371 18.89 -15.32 15.79
CA ILE A 371 18.63 -14.27 16.75
C ILE A 371 19.66 -13.17 16.57
N SER A 372 19.19 -11.92 16.50
CA SER A 372 20.04 -10.73 16.48
C SER A 372 20.38 -10.32 17.91
N ARG A 373 21.68 -10.15 18.17
CA ARG A 373 22.17 -9.72 19.48
C ARG A 373 21.73 -8.29 19.81
N GLU A 374 21.64 -7.42 18.81
CA GLU A 374 21.30 -6.02 19.00
C GLU A 374 19.86 -5.84 19.54
N GLY A 375 18.90 -6.59 18.98
CA GLY A 375 17.52 -6.58 19.46
C GLY A 375 17.36 -7.21 20.85
N LEU A 376 18.12 -8.28 21.15
CA LEU A 376 18.15 -8.87 22.49
C LEU A 376 18.64 -7.87 23.54
N GLU A 377 19.76 -7.19 23.28
CA GLU A 377 20.32 -6.18 24.19
C GLU A 377 19.35 -5.00 24.41
N ALA A 378 18.56 -4.64 23.40
CA ALA A 378 17.52 -3.62 23.53
C ALA A 378 16.39 -4.06 24.46
N ILE A 379 15.95 -5.32 24.36
CA ILE A 379 14.88 -5.88 25.19
C ILE A 379 15.35 -6.15 26.63
N GLU A 380 16.57 -6.67 26.82
CA GLU A 380 17.14 -6.99 28.14
C GLU A 380 17.26 -5.76 29.06
N ARG A 381 17.30 -4.55 28.51
CA ARG A 381 17.35 -3.30 29.29
C ARG A 381 16.01 -2.89 29.88
N ILE A 382 14.90 -3.46 29.41
CA ILE A 382 13.57 -3.11 29.88
C ILE A 382 13.37 -3.74 31.26
N GLN A 383 13.23 -2.90 32.29
CA GLN A 383 13.10 -3.35 33.68
C GLN A 383 11.65 -3.62 34.09
N ASN A 384 10.69 -2.96 33.43
CA ASN A 384 9.27 -3.12 33.72
C ASN A 384 8.73 -4.39 33.04
N PRO A 385 7.57 -4.92 33.47
CA PRO A 385 6.85 -5.95 32.73
C PRO A 385 6.66 -5.53 31.27
N ILE A 386 6.81 -6.49 30.35
CA ILE A 386 6.73 -6.25 28.91
C ILE A 386 5.38 -6.73 28.39
N ALA A 387 4.70 -5.89 27.61
CA ALA A 387 3.57 -6.29 26.79
C ALA A 387 3.93 -6.06 25.31
N ALA A 388 3.82 -7.10 24.49
CA ALA A 388 4.19 -7.01 23.08
C ALA A 388 2.97 -6.89 22.18
N VAL A 389 2.95 -5.88 21.32
CA VAL A 389 1.98 -5.72 20.24
C VAL A 389 2.64 -6.13 18.93
N ALA A 390 2.27 -7.29 18.39
CA ALA A 390 2.83 -7.79 17.13
C ALA A 390 1.85 -7.58 15.97
N VAL A 391 2.35 -7.11 14.83
CA VAL A 391 1.54 -7.00 13.61
C VAL A 391 2.03 -8.02 12.59
N ILE A 392 1.16 -8.96 12.23
CA ILE A 392 1.40 -10.00 11.22
C ILE A 392 0.48 -9.79 10.01
N GLY A 393 0.77 -10.46 8.89
CA GLY A 393 -0.04 -10.37 7.69
C GLY A 393 0.75 -10.49 6.37
N PRO A 394 0.06 -10.58 5.23
CA PRO A 394 0.68 -10.78 3.93
C PRO A 394 1.73 -9.71 3.60
N TYR A 395 2.66 -10.03 2.71
CA TYR A 395 3.60 -9.04 2.18
C TYR A 395 2.82 -7.88 1.53
N ARG A 396 3.25 -6.64 1.84
CA ARG A 396 2.65 -5.37 1.38
C ARG A 396 1.23 -5.07 1.88
N SER A 397 0.82 -5.65 3.02
CA SER A 397 -0.44 -5.26 3.66
C SER A 397 -0.36 -3.95 4.47
N GLY A 398 0.78 -3.27 4.55
CA GLY A 398 0.91 -2.01 5.30
C GLY A 398 1.16 -2.15 6.81
N LYS A 399 1.74 -3.27 7.26
CA LYS A 399 2.06 -3.54 8.68
C LYS A 399 2.95 -2.49 9.32
N SER A 400 4.12 -2.23 8.72
CA SER A 400 5.06 -1.21 9.20
C SER A 400 4.44 0.19 9.20
N PHE A 401 3.56 0.48 8.24
CA PHE A 401 2.82 1.75 8.22
C PHE A 401 1.83 1.85 9.39
N LEU A 402 1.05 0.81 9.66
CA LEU A 402 0.13 0.75 10.81
C LEU A 402 0.89 0.96 12.12
N LEU A 403 2.02 0.28 12.31
CA LEU A 403 2.86 0.42 13.50
C LEU A 403 3.37 1.86 13.68
N ASN A 404 3.80 2.50 12.59
CA ASN A 404 4.22 3.90 12.64
C ASN A 404 3.07 4.83 13.03
N GLN A 405 1.84 4.57 12.56
CA GLN A 405 0.66 5.34 12.98
C GLN A 405 0.36 5.15 14.48
N LEU A 406 0.44 3.93 14.99
CA LEU A 406 0.24 3.65 16.43
C LEU A 406 1.30 4.32 17.30
N LEU A 407 2.54 4.41 16.81
CA LEU A 407 3.64 5.09 17.48
C LEU A 407 3.65 6.62 17.25
N SER A 408 2.74 7.15 16.43
CA SER A 408 2.74 8.56 16.00
C SER A 408 4.06 9.01 15.34
N LEU A 409 4.68 8.11 14.57
CA LEU A 409 5.95 8.34 13.88
C LEU A 409 5.75 8.48 12.37
N SER A 410 6.63 9.27 11.74
CA SER A 410 6.68 9.35 10.28
C SER A 410 7.33 8.10 9.67
N CYS A 411 7.10 7.84 8.39
CA CYS A 411 7.72 6.73 7.67
C CYS A 411 9.25 6.86 7.47
N TYR A 412 9.82 8.05 7.71
CA TYR A 412 11.26 8.32 7.66
C TYR A 412 11.95 8.06 9.00
N GLU A 413 11.18 8.04 10.08
CA GLU A 413 11.66 7.92 11.47
C GLU A 413 11.37 6.54 12.05
N GLY A 414 10.18 5.99 11.76
CA GLY A 414 9.71 4.70 12.27
C GLY A 414 10.26 3.47 11.51
N PHE A 415 9.48 2.39 11.51
CA PHE A 415 9.75 1.21 10.70
C PHE A 415 9.79 1.58 9.21
N GLY A 416 10.81 1.12 8.49
CA GLY A 416 11.03 1.49 7.09
C GLY A 416 9.88 1.05 6.16
N VAL A 417 9.20 2.02 5.53
CA VAL A 417 8.12 1.77 4.56
C VAL A 417 8.66 1.97 3.14
N GLY A 418 8.46 0.99 2.25
CA GLY A 418 8.95 1.06 0.87
C GLY A 418 7.91 0.69 -0.19
N HIS A 419 7.97 1.34 -1.36
CA HIS A 419 7.08 1.11 -2.51
C HIS A 419 7.60 0.05 -3.52
N MET A 420 8.82 -0.49 -3.35
CA MET A 420 9.51 -1.40 -4.29
C MET A 420 9.34 -2.89 -3.97
N ARG A 421 9.66 -3.80 -4.93
CA ARG A 421 9.46 -5.27 -4.88
C ARG A 421 10.25 -6.02 -3.80
N ASP A 422 11.22 -5.38 -3.18
CA ASP A 422 11.99 -5.99 -2.09
C ASP A 422 11.26 -5.85 -0.75
N THR A 423 11.22 -6.93 0.02
CA THR A 423 10.66 -6.90 1.38
C THR A 423 11.61 -6.10 2.28
N LYS A 424 11.19 -4.89 2.68
CA LYS A 424 11.98 -3.99 3.55
C LYS A 424 12.22 -4.61 4.93
N THR A 425 11.20 -5.24 5.52
CA THR A 425 11.31 -5.95 6.79
C THR A 425 11.68 -7.42 6.54
N LYS A 426 12.78 -7.87 7.16
CA LYS A 426 13.29 -9.25 7.12
C LYS A 426 13.35 -9.81 8.53
N GLY A 427 12.64 -10.91 8.81
CA GLY A 427 12.52 -11.49 10.14
C GLY A 427 11.53 -10.74 11.04
N VAL A 428 11.88 -10.52 12.31
CA VAL A 428 11.04 -9.83 13.32
C VAL A 428 11.83 -8.67 13.91
N TRP A 429 11.24 -7.48 13.88
CA TRP A 429 11.85 -6.22 14.30
C TRP A 429 11.07 -5.62 15.47
N VAL A 430 11.76 -4.93 16.37
CA VAL A 430 11.18 -4.22 17.51
C VAL A 430 11.52 -2.75 17.46
N TRP A 431 10.57 -1.91 17.89
CA TRP A 431 10.85 -0.50 18.11
C TRP A 431 11.64 -0.31 19.40
N GLY A 432 12.80 0.35 19.34
CA GLY A 432 13.75 0.39 20.45
C GLY A 432 13.33 1.22 21.67
N THR A 433 12.30 2.07 21.54
CA THR A 433 11.79 2.86 22.66
C THR A 433 10.41 2.33 23.09
N PRO A 434 10.28 1.66 24.25
CA PRO A 434 8.98 1.17 24.72
C PRO A 434 8.03 2.33 25.05
N VAL A 435 6.73 2.08 24.88
CA VAL A 435 5.66 2.97 25.33
C VAL A 435 5.24 2.55 26.73
N GLU A 436 5.44 3.41 27.71
CA GLU A 436 5.08 3.12 29.10
C GLU A 436 3.57 3.35 29.32
N LEU A 437 2.84 2.31 29.72
CA LEU A 437 1.42 2.37 30.06
C LEU A 437 1.18 1.83 31.48
N ASP A 438 0.17 2.36 32.15
CA ASP A 438 -0.34 1.78 33.39
C ASP A 438 -1.43 0.75 33.04
N ILE A 439 -1.17 -0.53 33.30
CA ILE A 439 -2.07 -1.64 33.03
C ILE A 439 -2.38 -2.30 34.37
N ASP A 440 -3.64 -2.21 34.81
CA ASP A 440 -4.12 -2.77 36.08
C ASP A 440 -3.31 -2.32 37.32
N GLY A 441 -2.80 -1.08 37.31
CA GLY A 441 -2.00 -0.51 38.39
C GLY A 441 -0.51 -0.86 38.32
N VAL A 442 -0.08 -1.53 37.24
CA VAL A 442 1.31 -1.90 36.99
C VAL A 442 1.84 -1.15 35.78
N LYS A 443 2.89 -0.35 36.00
CA LYS A 443 3.63 0.31 34.93
C LYS A 443 4.30 -0.74 34.05
N THR A 444 3.84 -0.84 32.81
CA THR A 444 4.19 -1.87 31.82
C THR A 444 4.79 -1.20 30.60
N SER A 445 5.92 -1.73 30.13
CA SER A 445 6.59 -1.31 28.90
C SER A 445 5.97 -2.02 27.71
N VAL A 446 5.25 -1.28 26.87
CA VAL A 446 4.66 -1.80 25.63
C VAL A 446 5.66 -1.70 24.48
N ILE A 447 5.99 -2.84 23.88
CA ILE A 447 6.86 -2.92 22.70
C ILE A 447 6.06 -3.29 21.46
N TYR A 448 6.47 -2.74 20.32
CA TYR A 448 5.83 -2.99 19.03
C TYR A 448 6.74 -3.85 18.15
N LEU A 449 6.17 -4.93 17.61
CA LEU A 449 6.87 -5.89 16.77
C LEU A 449 6.36 -5.82 15.33
N ASP A 450 7.25 -5.46 14.39
CA ASP A 450 7.01 -5.53 12.95
C ASP A 450 7.54 -6.85 12.41
N THR A 451 6.72 -7.60 11.69
CA THR A 451 7.12 -8.89 11.13
C THR A 451 7.28 -8.82 9.62
N GLU A 452 8.17 -9.65 9.09
CA GLU A 452 8.23 -9.94 7.67
C GLU A 452 6.87 -10.44 7.17
N GLY A 453 6.47 -9.96 5.99
CA GLY A 453 5.24 -10.40 5.36
C GLY A 453 5.41 -11.75 4.68
N PHE A 454 4.44 -12.64 4.93
CA PHE A 454 4.36 -13.94 4.29
C PHE A 454 3.84 -13.85 2.85
N GLU A 455 3.89 -14.95 2.10
CA GLU A 455 3.52 -15.03 0.67
C GLU A 455 4.41 -14.17 -0.26
N SER A 456 5.64 -13.90 0.18
CA SER A 456 6.63 -13.25 -0.67
C SER A 456 7.19 -14.24 -1.70
N ILE A 457 7.26 -13.81 -2.96
CA ILE A 457 7.87 -14.58 -4.05
C ILE A 457 9.32 -14.98 -3.67
N GLY A 458 9.64 -16.28 -3.78
CA GLY A 458 10.99 -16.80 -3.54
C GLY A 458 11.34 -17.18 -2.10
N LYS A 459 10.38 -17.19 -1.15
CA LYS A 459 10.60 -17.66 0.23
C LYS A 459 9.94 -19.02 0.47
N SER A 460 10.45 -19.75 1.47
CA SER A 460 9.84 -21.02 1.86
C SER A 460 8.62 -20.81 2.75
N ASN A 461 7.52 -21.51 2.48
CA ASN A 461 6.32 -21.48 3.35
C ASN A 461 6.69 -21.80 4.80
N VAL A 462 7.62 -22.73 5.00
CA VAL A 462 8.13 -23.12 6.33
C VAL A 462 8.79 -21.96 7.08
N TYR A 463 9.48 -21.06 6.38
CA TYR A 463 10.07 -19.87 6.99
C TYR A 463 8.98 -18.89 7.43
N ASP A 464 8.01 -18.63 6.55
CA ASP A 464 6.87 -17.76 6.83
C ASP A 464 6.07 -18.27 8.04
N ASP A 465 5.81 -19.58 8.09
CA ASP A 465 5.11 -20.24 9.21
C ASP A 465 5.88 -20.09 10.54
N ARG A 466 7.22 -20.10 10.51
CA ARG A 466 8.05 -19.88 11.71
C ARG A 466 8.02 -18.43 12.18
N ILE A 467 8.06 -17.45 11.28
CA ILE A 467 7.91 -16.04 11.64
C ILE A 467 6.54 -15.80 12.26
N PHE A 468 5.50 -16.36 11.63
CA PHE A 468 4.12 -16.27 12.10
C PHE A 468 3.96 -16.85 13.51
N ALA A 469 4.43 -18.08 13.73
CA ALA A 469 4.29 -18.74 15.02
C ALA A 469 5.12 -18.06 16.11
N LEU A 470 6.34 -17.62 15.79
CA LEU A 470 7.17 -16.87 16.74
C LEU A 470 6.51 -15.54 17.15
N ALA A 471 6.01 -14.76 16.19
CA ALA A 471 5.35 -13.49 16.49
C ALA A 471 4.08 -13.70 17.34
N THR A 472 3.32 -14.76 17.07
CA THR A 472 2.15 -15.14 17.86
C THR A 472 2.53 -15.46 19.31
N VAL A 473 3.56 -16.29 19.51
CA VAL A 473 4.05 -16.69 20.85
C VAL A 473 4.63 -15.52 21.64
N LEU A 474 5.31 -14.58 20.97
CA LEU A 474 5.91 -13.41 21.62
C LEU A 474 4.89 -12.32 21.96
N SER A 475 3.74 -12.31 21.30
CA SER A 475 2.76 -11.23 21.41
C SER A 475 1.85 -11.38 22.64
N SER A 476 1.51 -10.25 23.26
CA SER A 476 0.38 -10.13 24.19
C SER A 476 -0.90 -9.72 23.44
N VAL A 477 -0.74 -8.92 22.40
CA VAL A 477 -1.77 -8.58 21.41
C VAL A 477 -1.22 -8.89 20.02
N LEU A 478 -1.93 -9.75 19.29
CA LEU A 478 -1.61 -10.09 17.92
C LEU A 478 -2.57 -9.37 16.98
N VAL A 479 -2.06 -8.48 16.15
CA VAL A 479 -2.82 -7.80 15.10
C VAL A 479 -2.61 -8.55 13.79
N TYR A 480 -3.65 -9.21 13.29
CA TYR A 480 -3.65 -9.86 12.00
C TYR A 480 -4.17 -8.90 10.93
N ASN A 481 -3.24 -8.29 10.20
CA ASN A 481 -3.50 -7.29 9.18
C ASN A 481 -3.70 -7.92 7.78
N LEU A 482 -4.96 -8.04 7.38
CA LEU A 482 -5.40 -8.58 6.10
C LEU A 482 -5.85 -7.49 5.13
N PRO A 483 -5.40 -7.52 3.86
CA PRO A 483 -5.86 -6.58 2.85
C PRO A 483 -7.33 -6.84 2.43
N GLU A 484 -7.79 -8.09 2.49
CA GLU A 484 -9.09 -8.58 2.01
C GLU A 484 -9.76 -9.44 3.10
N THR A 485 -10.78 -10.24 2.72
CA THR A 485 -11.48 -11.18 3.60
C THR A 485 -10.60 -12.28 4.22
N ILE A 486 -11.10 -12.85 5.32
CA ILE A 486 -10.49 -13.99 6.03
C ILE A 486 -10.61 -15.24 5.15
N ARG A 487 -9.49 -15.91 4.86
CA ARG A 487 -9.45 -17.14 4.07
C ARG A 487 -9.19 -18.35 4.97
N GLU A 488 -9.50 -19.54 4.48
CA GLU A 488 -9.21 -20.81 5.19
C GLU A 488 -7.72 -20.96 5.54
N ALA A 489 -6.84 -20.51 4.64
CA ALA A 489 -5.39 -20.52 4.87
C ALA A 489 -4.98 -19.63 6.07
N ASP A 490 -5.69 -18.53 6.34
CA ASP A 490 -5.42 -17.66 7.49
C ASP A 490 -5.80 -18.35 8.80
N ILE A 491 -6.92 -19.09 8.80
CA ILE A 491 -7.38 -19.88 9.95
C ILE A 491 -6.41 -21.05 10.21
N SER A 492 -5.98 -21.75 9.16
CA SER A 492 -5.02 -22.86 9.26
C SER A 492 -3.68 -22.41 9.86
N ARG A 493 -3.17 -21.23 9.48
CA ARG A 493 -1.95 -20.67 10.05
C ARG A 493 -2.11 -20.33 11.54
N LEU A 494 -3.23 -19.73 11.93
CA LEU A 494 -3.54 -19.46 13.34
C LEU A 494 -3.59 -20.74 14.16
N SER A 495 -4.24 -21.81 13.65
CA SER A 495 -4.25 -23.13 14.29
C SER A 495 -2.84 -23.64 14.53
N PHE A 496 -1.99 -23.60 13.49
CA PHE A 496 -0.61 -24.05 13.57
C PHE A 496 0.20 -23.27 14.61
N ALA A 497 0.03 -21.95 14.72
CA ALA A 497 0.74 -21.18 15.74
C ALA A 497 0.29 -21.49 17.16
N VAL A 498 -1.01 -21.73 17.36
CA VAL A 498 -1.54 -22.14 18.68
C VAL A 498 -1.01 -23.51 19.06
N GLU A 499 -1.03 -24.47 18.14
CA GLU A 499 -0.46 -25.82 18.34
C GLU A 499 1.03 -25.75 18.70
N LEU A 500 1.80 -24.94 17.98
CA LEU A 500 3.22 -24.75 18.25
C LEU A 500 3.44 -24.09 19.62
N ALA A 501 2.64 -23.08 19.96
CA ALA A 501 2.71 -22.41 21.25
C ALA A 501 2.41 -23.39 22.40
N GLU A 502 1.33 -24.17 22.31
CA GLU A 502 0.99 -25.20 23.30
C GLU A 502 2.13 -26.20 23.50
N GLU A 503 2.77 -26.66 22.42
CA GLU A 503 3.91 -27.57 22.51
C GLU A 503 5.12 -26.93 23.21
N PHE A 504 5.44 -25.66 22.91
CA PHE A 504 6.52 -24.93 23.57
C PHE A 504 6.24 -24.70 25.05
N TYR A 505 5.05 -24.24 25.41
CA TYR A 505 4.68 -23.93 26.80
C TYR A 505 4.55 -25.21 27.65
N GLY A 506 4.00 -26.29 27.09
CA GLY A 506 3.90 -27.58 27.77
C GLY A 506 5.26 -28.19 28.12
N ARG A 507 6.30 -27.92 27.32
CA ARG A 507 7.67 -28.38 27.60
C ARG A 507 8.40 -27.54 28.66
N VAL A 508 8.07 -26.25 28.80
CA VAL A 508 8.82 -25.31 29.66
C VAL A 508 8.30 -25.26 31.09
N LYS A 509 6.99 -25.44 31.32
CA LYS A 509 6.39 -25.27 32.67
C LYS A 509 5.86 -26.56 33.34
N GLY A 510 6.04 -27.73 32.72
CA GLY A 510 5.41 -28.97 33.19
C GLY A 510 3.92 -28.97 32.86
N GLN A 511 3.34 -30.16 32.72
CA GLN A 511 2.08 -30.45 32.01
C GLN A 511 0.77 -29.76 32.50
N ASP A 512 0.80 -28.81 33.44
CA ASP A 512 -0.41 -28.30 34.11
C ASP A 512 -0.72 -26.81 33.89
N ILE A 513 -0.01 -26.09 33.02
CA ILE A 513 -0.32 -24.68 32.70
C ILE A 513 -0.77 -24.57 31.25
N ALA A 514 -2.07 -24.38 31.05
CA ALA A 514 -2.66 -24.09 29.75
C ALA A 514 -2.06 -22.79 29.18
N PHE A 515 -1.59 -22.85 27.93
CA PHE A 515 -1.18 -21.65 27.20
C PHE A 515 -2.42 -20.80 26.95
N GLU A 516 -2.39 -19.54 27.39
CA GLU A 516 -3.42 -18.57 27.03
C GLU A 516 -2.91 -17.78 25.81
N PRO A 517 -3.55 -17.93 24.63
CA PRO A 517 -3.11 -17.23 23.44
C PRO A 517 -3.28 -15.71 23.59
N ALA A 518 -2.44 -14.98 22.86
CA ALA A 518 -2.52 -13.52 22.77
C ALA A 518 -3.93 -13.05 22.39
N LYS A 519 -4.32 -11.84 22.82
CA LYS A 519 -5.55 -11.22 22.33
C LYS A 519 -5.41 -10.97 20.83
N LEU A 520 -6.23 -11.64 20.02
CA LEU A 520 -6.22 -11.52 18.57
C LEU A 520 -7.12 -10.36 18.09
N VAL A 521 -6.58 -9.49 17.25
CA VAL A 521 -7.30 -8.41 16.57
C VAL A 521 -7.18 -8.61 15.07
N TRP A 522 -8.29 -8.86 14.39
CA TRP A 522 -8.35 -8.87 12.92
C TRP A 522 -8.50 -7.45 12.40
N LEU A 523 -7.58 -7.02 11.53
CA LEU A 523 -7.64 -5.75 10.82
C LEU A 523 -7.82 -6.02 9.33
N ILE A 524 -9.03 -5.81 8.81
CA ILE A 524 -9.41 -6.06 7.41
C ILE A 524 -9.49 -4.71 6.68
N GLN A 525 -8.79 -4.52 5.55
CA GLN A 525 -8.63 -3.18 4.96
C GLN A 525 -9.60 -2.82 3.83
N ARG A 526 -9.98 -3.74 2.92
CA ARG A 526 -10.66 -3.38 1.66
C ARG A 526 -12.12 -3.79 1.50
N ASP A 527 -12.69 -4.58 2.41
CA ASP A 527 -14.02 -5.19 2.20
C ASP A 527 -15.16 -4.64 3.07
N PHE A 528 -15.03 -3.44 3.65
CA PHE A 528 -16.12 -2.78 4.41
C PHE A 528 -17.29 -2.25 3.58
N LEU A 529 -17.25 -2.39 2.25
CA LEU A 529 -18.20 -1.75 1.34
C LEU A 529 -19.45 -2.60 1.01
N GLN A 530 -19.54 -3.84 1.50
CA GLN A 530 -20.69 -4.72 1.24
C GLN A 530 -21.56 -4.95 2.49
N GLY A 531 -22.16 -3.90 3.05
CA GLY A 531 -23.36 -3.98 3.92
C GLY A 531 -23.35 -4.86 5.18
N LYS A 532 -22.27 -5.58 5.48
CA LYS A 532 -22.08 -6.47 6.64
C LYS A 532 -21.23 -5.75 7.68
N SER A 533 -21.55 -5.95 8.95
CA SER A 533 -20.70 -5.49 10.04
C SER A 533 -19.44 -6.35 10.17
N VAL A 534 -18.37 -5.78 10.76
CA VAL A 534 -17.10 -6.49 11.03
C VAL A 534 -17.36 -7.81 11.77
N LYS A 535 -18.27 -7.78 12.75
CA LYS A 535 -18.58 -8.91 13.60
C LYS A 535 -19.27 -10.03 12.82
N GLU A 536 -20.21 -9.69 11.94
CA GLU A 536 -20.88 -10.67 11.07
C GLU A 536 -19.90 -11.36 10.12
N MET A 537 -18.93 -10.62 9.57
CA MET A 537 -17.90 -11.21 8.70
C MET A 537 -17.03 -12.22 9.45
N VAL A 538 -16.62 -11.90 10.68
CA VAL A 538 -15.84 -12.80 11.53
C VAL A 538 -16.66 -14.02 11.94
N ASP A 539 -17.90 -13.80 12.40
CA ASP A 539 -18.80 -14.89 12.83
C ASP A 539 -19.13 -15.85 11.66
N GLU A 540 -19.26 -15.32 10.43
CA GLU A 540 -19.46 -16.13 9.22
C GLU A 540 -18.20 -16.93 8.87
N ALA A 541 -17.01 -16.31 8.92
CA ALA A 541 -15.74 -16.98 8.64
C ALA A 541 -15.42 -18.09 9.67
N LEU A 542 -15.83 -17.91 10.92
CA LEU A 542 -15.62 -18.87 12.01
C LEU A 542 -16.76 -19.91 12.12
N ARG A 543 -17.79 -19.82 11.28
CA ARG A 543 -18.93 -20.73 11.33
C ARG A 543 -18.47 -22.14 10.98
N ARG A 544 -18.63 -23.06 11.94
CA ARG A 544 -18.33 -24.49 11.71
C ARG A 544 -19.23 -25.03 10.60
N ILE A 545 -18.63 -25.52 9.53
CA ILE A 545 -19.32 -26.24 8.47
C ILE A 545 -19.15 -27.74 8.75
N PRO A 546 -20.24 -28.52 8.90
CA PRO A 546 -20.14 -29.95 9.14
C PRO A 546 -19.49 -30.63 7.93
N ASN A 547 -18.37 -31.32 8.14
CA ASN A 547 -17.72 -32.12 7.12
C ASN A 547 -18.39 -33.49 7.07
N SER A 548 -19.03 -33.84 5.96
CA SER A 548 -19.66 -35.17 5.79
C SER A 548 -18.65 -36.30 5.59
N ASP A 549 -17.37 -35.97 5.32
CA ASP A 549 -16.33 -36.92 4.92
C ASP A 549 -15.13 -37.01 5.89
N GLY A 550 -15.22 -36.42 7.09
CA GLY A 550 -14.18 -36.53 8.14
C GLY A 550 -13.44 -35.23 8.40
#